data_AF-A0A9E3R028-F1
#
_entry.id   AF-A0A9E3R028-F1
#
_cell.length_a   1.000
_cell.length_b   1.000
_cell.length_c   1.000
_cell.angle_alpha   90.00
_cell.angle_beta   90.00
_cell.angle_gamma   90.00
#
_symmetry.space_group_name_H-M   'P 1'
#
loop_
_entity.id
_entity.type
_entity.pdbx_description
1 polymer ?
#
loop_
_entity_poly.entity_id
_entity_poly.type
_entity_poly.pdbx_seq_one_letter_code
_entity_poly.pdbx_strand_id
1 'polypeptide(L)'
;MTDTRPPTPEGRSPALGLGLTGLAGVALNVAAVAFLRPIPHAYRPEALEAWLAECAAAPQATAASGWAFTVGLVALAVFFLGLAAPATSSTFRAGAHWFALGAVLDAAGTLAPIAAVHAGASAGPALLQLSLLLDSAFNACLGLGLVLLALGSQGRWPAWLRAGSAVAGLLTVPVALQFFSPRAADLLLVAGPLWLAVVAVLSVRTVRRGPASA
;
A
#
# COMPACT_ATOMS: atom_id res chain seq x y z
N MET A 1 36.45 1.57 34.35
CA MET A 1 35.23 2.39 34.47
C MET A 1 34.14 1.73 33.66
N THR A 2 33.26 0.97 34.31
CA THR A 2 32.04 0.42 33.70
C THR A 2 30.98 1.50 33.71
N ASP A 3 30.63 2.01 32.53
CA ASP A 3 29.51 2.94 32.36
C ASP A 3 28.21 2.21 32.72
N THR A 4 27.57 2.64 33.80
CA THR A 4 26.38 2.03 34.41
C THR A 4 25.14 2.88 34.19
N ARG A 5 25.12 3.72 33.15
CA ARG A 5 23.91 4.49 32.84
C ARG A 5 22.79 3.56 32.44
N PRO A 6 21.62 3.62 33.12
CA PRO A 6 20.44 2.93 32.64
C PRO A 6 20.09 3.46 31.24
N PRO A 7 19.65 2.60 30.31
CA PRO A 7 19.23 3.06 29.00
C PRO A 7 18.12 4.10 29.17
N THR A 8 18.33 5.30 28.65
CA THR A 8 17.32 6.35 28.67
C THR A 8 16.08 5.88 27.91
N PRO A 9 14.85 6.24 28.34
CA PRO A 9 13.61 5.76 27.73
C PRO A 9 13.41 6.23 26.27
N GLU A 10 14.27 7.08 25.75
CA GLU A 10 14.14 7.80 24.49
C GLU A 10 14.24 6.89 23.24
N GLY A 11 14.79 5.68 23.36
CA GLY A 11 14.99 4.77 22.22
C GLY A 11 13.73 4.03 21.71
N ARG A 12 12.63 3.97 22.49
CA ARG A 12 11.40 3.27 22.07
C ARG A 12 10.46 4.13 21.23
N SER A 13 10.55 5.46 21.33
CA SER A 13 9.61 6.39 20.70
C SER A 13 9.58 6.32 19.16
N PRO A 14 10.73 6.26 18.45
CA PRO A 14 10.72 6.26 16.98
C PRO A 14 10.22 4.95 16.36
N ALA A 15 10.58 3.81 16.96
CA ALA A 15 10.16 2.48 16.49
C ALA A 15 8.65 2.26 16.69
N LEU A 16 8.11 2.72 17.83
CA LEU A 16 6.68 2.68 18.10
C LEU A 16 5.92 3.52 17.07
N GLY A 17 6.31 4.78 16.87
CA GLY A 17 5.68 5.67 15.90
C GLY A 17 5.66 5.08 14.50
N LEU A 18 6.82 4.60 14.01
CA LEU A 18 6.92 3.98 12.70
C LEU A 18 6.04 2.72 12.56
N GLY A 19 6.06 1.84 13.56
CA GLY A 19 5.21 0.65 13.55
C GLY A 19 3.70 0.98 13.57
N LEU A 20 3.30 1.99 14.34
CA LEU A 20 1.91 2.48 14.34
C LEU A 20 1.52 3.10 12.99
N THR A 21 2.43 3.81 12.32
CA THR A 21 2.20 4.34 10.96
C THR A 21 1.88 3.21 9.97
N GLY A 22 2.65 2.11 10.00
CA GLY A 22 2.37 0.95 9.15
C GLY A 22 1.02 0.28 9.46
N LEU A 23 0.68 0.13 10.74
CA LEU A 23 -0.63 -0.40 11.16
C LEU A 23 -1.79 0.51 10.74
N ALA A 24 -1.64 1.83 10.86
CA ALA A 24 -2.61 2.80 10.39
C ALA A 24 -2.80 2.69 8.87
N GLY A 25 -1.71 2.54 8.12
CA GLY A 25 -1.75 2.27 6.68
C GLY A 25 -2.59 1.05 6.33
N VAL A 26 -2.39 -0.08 7.03
CA VAL A 26 -3.18 -1.30 6.85
C VAL A 26 -4.65 -1.08 7.19
N ALA A 27 -4.95 -0.50 8.35
CA ALA A 27 -6.33 -0.30 8.81
C ALA A 27 -7.12 0.61 7.86
N LEU A 28 -6.50 1.69 7.37
CA LEU A 28 -7.12 2.63 6.46
C LEU A 28 -7.37 2.02 5.06
N ASN A 29 -6.45 1.20 4.54
CA ASN A 29 -6.67 0.49 3.28
C ASN A 29 -7.84 -0.51 3.40
N VAL A 30 -7.94 -1.24 4.52
CA VAL A 30 -9.08 -2.14 4.78
C VAL A 30 -10.39 -1.35 4.88
N ALA A 31 -10.39 -0.22 5.58
CA ALA A 31 -11.56 0.65 5.68
C ALA A 31 -11.97 1.21 4.32
N ALA A 32 -11.01 1.62 3.49
CA ALA A 32 -11.28 2.14 2.15
C ALA A 32 -11.99 1.10 1.27
N VAL A 33 -11.51 -0.14 1.25
CA VAL A 33 -12.19 -1.26 0.56
C VAL A 33 -13.61 -1.49 1.10
N ALA A 34 -13.82 -1.34 2.42
CA ALA A 34 -15.16 -1.45 3.00
C ALA A 34 -16.09 -0.33 2.52
N PHE A 35 -15.58 0.90 2.35
CA PHE A 35 -16.33 2.03 1.80
C PHE A 35 -16.61 1.88 0.30
N LEU A 36 -15.82 1.11 -0.46
CA LEU A 36 -16.08 0.84 -1.88
C LEU A 36 -17.23 -0.14 -2.14
N ARG A 37 -17.78 -0.83 -1.14
CA ARG A 37 -18.86 -1.82 -1.32
C ARG A 37 -20.07 -1.31 -2.15
N PRO A 38 -20.52 -0.04 -2.04
CA PRO A 38 -21.60 0.49 -2.85
C PRO A 38 -21.23 0.81 -4.31
N ILE A 39 -19.96 0.65 -4.70
CA ILE A 39 -19.39 1.04 -6.00
C ILE A 39 -18.80 -0.21 -6.68
N PRO A 40 -19.65 -1.16 -7.12
CA PRO A 40 -19.21 -2.47 -7.62
C PRO A 40 -18.35 -2.41 -8.88
N HIS A 41 -18.41 -1.32 -9.67
CA HIS A 41 -17.60 -1.16 -10.88
C HIS A 41 -16.30 -0.38 -10.63
N ALA A 42 -15.96 -0.06 -9.38
CA ALA A 42 -14.69 0.57 -9.05
C ALA A 42 -13.51 -0.23 -9.63
N TYR A 43 -12.58 0.47 -10.28
CA TYR A 43 -11.38 -0.10 -10.90
C TYR A 43 -11.63 -1.09 -12.05
N ARG A 44 -12.80 -1.05 -12.71
CA ARG A 44 -13.09 -1.85 -13.92
C ARG A 44 -12.91 -0.99 -15.19
N PRO A 45 -11.89 -1.24 -16.04
CA PRO A 45 -11.58 -0.38 -17.19
C PRO A 45 -12.70 -0.30 -18.24
N GLU A 46 -13.53 -1.33 -18.35
CA GLU A 46 -14.65 -1.42 -19.28
C GLU A 46 -15.93 -0.75 -18.77
N ALA A 47 -15.99 -0.38 -17.49
CA ALA A 47 -17.20 0.09 -16.82
C ALA A 47 -17.04 1.50 -16.21
N LEU A 48 -16.21 2.36 -16.83
CA LEU A 48 -15.92 3.71 -16.33
C LEU A 48 -17.16 4.57 -16.13
N GLU A 49 -18.13 4.51 -17.05
CA GLU A 49 -19.38 5.27 -16.95
C GLU A 49 -20.24 4.79 -15.77
N ALA A 50 -20.30 3.48 -15.55
CA ALA A 50 -21.01 2.90 -14.41
C ALA A 50 -20.32 3.27 -13.10
N TRP A 51 -18.98 3.19 -13.06
CA TRP A 51 -18.19 3.62 -11.91
C TRP A 51 -18.44 5.10 -11.59
N LEU A 52 -18.45 5.97 -12.60
CA LEU A 52 -18.72 7.41 -12.41
C LEU A 52 -20.13 7.65 -11.85
N ALA A 53 -21.15 6.98 -12.42
CA ALA A 53 -22.53 7.07 -11.94
C ALA A 53 -22.69 6.58 -10.49
N GLU A 54 -22.02 5.49 -10.12
CA GLU A 54 -22.01 4.96 -8.76
C GLU A 54 -21.32 5.91 -7.77
N CYS A 55 -20.19 6.50 -8.18
CA CYS A 55 -19.52 7.51 -7.37
C CYS A 55 -20.42 8.72 -7.09
N ALA A 56 -21.21 9.14 -8.09
CA ALA A 56 -22.18 10.23 -7.95
C ALA A 56 -23.39 9.82 -7.09
N ALA A 57 -23.81 8.55 -7.16
CA ALA A 57 -24.90 8.01 -6.34
C ALA A 57 -24.49 7.80 -4.87
N ALA A 58 -23.20 7.57 -4.58
CA ALA A 58 -22.68 7.32 -3.25
C ALA A 58 -21.53 8.28 -2.87
N PRO A 59 -21.74 9.61 -2.85
CA PRO A 59 -20.68 10.60 -2.73
C PRO A 59 -19.90 10.51 -1.41
N GLN A 60 -20.58 10.17 -0.31
CA GLN A 60 -19.97 10.01 1.01
C GLN A 60 -19.05 8.79 1.05
N ALA A 61 -19.46 7.68 0.43
CA ALA A 61 -18.66 6.47 0.33
C ALA A 61 -17.42 6.69 -0.56
N THR A 62 -17.60 7.36 -1.70
CA THR A 62 -16.50 7.79 -2.59
C THR A 62 -15.49 8.66 -1.84
N ALA A 63 -15.94 9.68 -1.11
CA ALA A 63 -15.08 10.56 -0.35
C ALA A 63 -14.35 9.83 0.78
N ALA A 64 -15.07 9.02 1.57
CA ALA A 64 -14.49 8.26 2.67
C ALA A 64 -13.44 7.25 2.18
N SER A 65 -13.73 6.53 1.10
CA SER A 65 -12.78 5.62 0.46
C SER A 65 -11.54 6.36 -0.05
N GLY A 66 -11.73 7.44 -0.82
CA GLY A 66 -10.62 8.20 -1.40
C GLY A 66 -9.66 8.72 -0.34
N TRP A 67 -10.18 9.35 0.72
CA TRP A 67 -9.36 9.83 1.83
C TRP A 67 -8.70 8.72 2.63
N ALA A 68 -9.41 7.62 2.91
CA ALA A 68 -8.84 6.48 3.63
C ALA A 68 -7.68 5.85 2.84
N PHE A 69 -7.82 5.67 1.52
CA PHE A 69 -6.71 5.23 0.68
C PHE A 69 -5.56 6.25 0.67
N THR A 70 -5.81 7.54 0.41
CA THR A 70 -4.76 8.56 0.35
C THR A 70 -3.91 8.57 1.62
N VAL A 71 -4.56 8.68 2.79
CA VAL A 71 -3.84 8.74 4.07
C VAL A 71 -3.17 7.41 4.39
N GLY A 72 -3.85 6.29 4.11
CA GLY A 72 -3.31 4.96 4.31
C GLY A 72 -2.05 4.70 3.49
N LEU A 73 -2.07 5.02 2.21
CA LEU A 73 -0.96 4.84 1.29
C LEU A 73 0.22 5.77 1.60
N VAL A 74 -0.03 7.03 1.97
CA VAL A 74 1.04 7.93 2.45
C VAL A 74 1.68 7.38 3.73
N ALA A 75 0.87 6.85 4.66
CA ALA A 75 1.39 6.19 5.85
C ALA A 75 2.25 4.96 5.50
N LEU A 76 1.82 4.13 4.54
CA LEU A 76 2.62 3.00 4.05
C LEU A 76 3.95 3.48 3.42
N ALA A 77 3.94 4.53 2.61
CA ALA A 77 5.15 5.09 2.02
C ALA A 77 6.15 5.52 3.11
N VAL A 78 5.69 6.28 4.11
CA VAL A 78 6.50 6.69 5.26
C VAL A 78 7.03 5.47 6.02
N PHE A 79 6.19 4.45 6.23
CA PHE A 79 6.59 3.21 6.90
C PHE A 79 7.76 2.53 6.19
N PHE A 80 7.65 2.32 4.87
CA PHE A 80 8.70 1.65 4.10
C PHE A 80 9.98 2.48 3.98
N LEU A 81 9.88 3.80 3.81
CA LEU A 81 11.06 4.68 3.86
C LEU A 81 11.76 4.62 5.22
N GLY A 82 10.98 4.57 6.31
CA GLY A 82 11.53 4.39 7.66
C GLY A 82 12.20 3.02 7.88
N LEU A 83 11.71 1.95 7.23
CA LEU A 83 12.39 0.65 7.21
C LEU A 83 13.69 0.67 6.39
N ALA A 84 13.74 1.46 5.32
CA ALA A 84 14.91 1.57 4.46
C ALA A 84 16.07 2.31 5.11
N ALA A 85 15.79 3.32 5.94
CA ALA A 85 16.79 4.19 6.55
C ALA A 85 17.90 3.45 7.33
N PRO A 86 17.61 2.48 8.23
CA PRO A 86 18.64 1.73 8.93
C PRO A 86 19.14 0.48 8.16
N ALA A 87 18.64 0.21 6.95
CA ALA A 87 18.95 -1.02 6.23
C ALA A 87 20.32 -0.96 5.52
N THR A 88 21.17 -1.95 5.75
CA THR A 88 22.49 -2.06 5.11
C THR A 88 22.42 -2.70 3.72
N SER A 89 21.48 -3.62 3.49
CA SER A 89 21.24 -4.28 2.20
C SER A 89 20.68 -3.32 1.15
N SER A 90 21.38 -3.17 0.02
CA SER A 90 20.92 -2.35 -1.11
C SER A 90 19.64 -2.89 -1.75
N THR A 91 19.52 -4.22 -1.85
CA THR A 91 18.30 -4.90 -2.34
C THR A 91 17.11 -4.62 -1.44
N PHE A 92 17.29 -4.67 -0.12
CA PHE A 92 16.22 -4.35 0.82
C PHE A 92 15.78 -2.89 0.68
N ARG A 93 16.74 -1.96 0.62
CA ARG A 93 16.45 -0.54 0.40
C ARG A 93 15.69 -0.36 -0.91
N ALA A 94 16.17 -0.93 -2.01
CA ALA A 94 15.48 -0.83 -3.30
C ALA A 94 14.03 -1.32 -3.21
N GLY A 95 13.79 -2.46 -2.55
CA GLY A 95 12.43 -2.98 -2.35
C GLY A 95 11.51 -2.03 -1.57
N ALA A 96 12.02 -1.45 -0.48
CA ALA A 96 11.28 -0.46 0.30
C ALA A 96 10.99 0.83 -0.50
N HIS A 97 11.93 1.32 -1.31
CA HIS A 97 11.71 2.50 -2.16
C HIS A 97 10.70 2.23 -3.26
N TRP A 98 10.74 1.05 -3.90
CA TRP A 98 9.73 0.66 -4.89
C TRP A 98 8.33 0.59 -4.28
N PHE A 99 8.19 -0.03 -3.09
CA PHE A 99 6.91 -0.02 -2.37
C PHE A 99 6.44 1.41 -2.13
N ALA A 100 7.30 2.26 -1.53
CA ALA A 100 6.95 3.63 -1.19
C ALA A 100 6.59 4.47 -2.42
N LEU A 101 7.32 4.32 -3.53
CA LEU A 101 7.01 4.98 -4.80
C LEU A 101 5.63 4.59 -5.30
N GLY A 102 5.34 3.28 -5.34
CA GLY A 102 4.02 2.80 -5.73
C GLY A 102 2.91 3.41 -4.87
N ALA A 103 3.08 3.38 -3.54
CA ALA A 103 2.09 3.92 -2.63
C ALA A 103 1.85 5.43 -2.83
N VAL A 104 2.90 6.21 -3.11
CA VAL A 104 2.75 7.66 -3.42
C VAL A 104 2.02 7.88 -4.75
N LEU A 105 2.33 7.08 -5.77
CA LEU A 105 1.65 7.17 -7.07
C LEU A 105 0.15 6.89 -6.93
N ASP A 106 -0.22 5.83 -6.23
CA ASP A 106 -1.63 5.48 -6.04
C ASP A 106 -2.36 6.46 -5.12
N ALA A 107 -1.71 6.97 -4.08
CA ALA A 107 -2.28 8.03 -3.22
C ALA A 107 -2.66 9.29 -4.02
N ALA A 108 -1.92 9.62 -5.08
CA ALA A 108 -2.24 10.72 -5.99
C ALA A 108 -3.49 10.43 -6.86
N GLY A 109 -3.76 9.15 -7.13
CA GLY A 109 -4.90 8.70 -7.93
C GLY A 109 -6.19 8.50 -7.15
N THR A 110 -6.15 8.30 -5.83
CA THR A 110 -7.32 7.88 -5.04
C THR A 110 -8.37 8.97 -4.81
N LEU A 111 -8.01 10.24 -5.02
CA LEU A 111 -8.97 11.36 -4.99
C LEU A 111 -9.57 11.66 -6.37
N ALA A 112 -9.09 11.01 -7.44
CA ALA A 112 -9.59 11.22 -8.79
C ALA A 112 -11.09 10.91 -8.95
N PRO A 113 -11.68 9.88 -8.30
CA PRO A 113 -13.14 9.66 -8.36
C PRO A 113 -13.96 10.82 -7.80
N ILE A 114 -13.47 11.51 -6.77
CA ILE A 114 -14.12 12.70 -6.20
C ILE A 114 -14.06 13.86 -7.20
N ALA A 115 -12.92 14.06 -7.87
CA ALA A 115 -12.80 15.07 -8.91
C ALA A 115 -13.66 14.72 -10.14
N ALA A 116 -13.73 13.44 -10.50
CA ALA A 116 -14.44 12.96 -11.68
C ALA A 116 -15.94 13.26 -11.63
N VAL A 117 -16.59 13.09 -10.48
CA VAL A 117 -18.04 13.38 -10.33
C VAL A 117 -18.38 14.87 -10.48
N HIS A 118 -17.39 15.76 -10.33
CA HIS A 118 -17.55 17.21 -10.53
C HIS A 118 -16.98 17.69 -11.87
N ALA A 119 -16.38 16.80 -12.66
CA ALA A 119 -15.77 17.12 -13.93
C ALA A 119 -16.81 17.10 -15.07
N GLY A 120 -16.50 17.78 -16.18
CA GLY A 120 -17.33 17.71 -17.39
C GLY A 120 -17.35 16.29 -18.01
N ALA A 121 -18.30 16.06 -18.92
CA ALA A 121 -18.60 14.73 -19.48
C ALA A 121 -17.37 13.98 -20.06
N SER A 122 -16.40 14.68 -20.63
CA SER A 122 -15.16 14.06 -21.15
C SER A 122 -14.04 13.92 -20.12
N ALA A 123 -14.05 14.75 -19.08
CA ALA A 123 -12.97 14.80 -18.09
C ALA A 123 -13.17 13.78 -16.96
N GLY A 124 -14.40 13.44 -16.61
CA GLY A 124 -14.72 12.44 -15.57
C GLY A 124 -14.09 11.06 -15.86
N PRO A 125 -14.42 10.43 -17.01
CA PRO A 125 -13.83 9.14 -17.37
C PRO A 125 -12.30 9.17 -17.48
N ALA A 126 -11.72 10.27 -17.98
CA ALA A 126 -10.27 10.42 -18.09
C ALA A 126 -9.58 10.44 -16.69
N LEU A 127 -10.19 11.07 -15.70
CA LEU A 127 -9.71 11.06 -14.31
C LEU A 127 -9.78 9.65 -13.70
N LEU A 128 -10.83 8.88 -13.99
CA LEU A 128 -10.95 7.49 -13.54
C LEU A 128 -9.90 6.59 -14.21
N GLN A 129 -9.63 6.78 -15.51
CA GLN A 129 -8.54 6.07 -16.19
C GLN A 129 -7.18 6.39 -15.59
N LEU A 130 -6.92 7.67 -15.26
CA LEU A 130 -5.69 8.07 -14.58
C LEU A 130 -5.58 7.39 -13.20
N SER A 131 -6.67 7.34 -12.43
CA SER A 131 -6.73 6.61 -11.16
C SER A 131 -6.33 5.15 -11.33
N LEU A 132 -6.92 4.46 -12.32
CA LEU A 132 -6.64 3.06 -12.62
C LEU A 132 -5.20 2.83 -13.09
N LEU A 133 -4.63 3.75 -13.87
CA LEU A 133 -3.24 3.68 -14.32
C LEU A 133 -2.27 3.79 -13.13
N LEU A 134 -2.53 4.73 -12.21
CA LEU A 134 -1.72 4.92 -11.01
C LEU A 134 -1.80 3.72 -10.07
N ASP A 135 -2.99 3.16 -9.85
CA ASP A 135 -3.18 1.93 -9.07
C ASP A 135 -2.46 0.73 -9.74
N SER A 136 -2.52 0.64 -11.06
CA SER A 136 -1.78 -0.39 -11.81
C SER A 136 -0.25 -0.24 -11.65
N ALA A 137 0.26 0.98 -11.70
CA ALA A 137 1.67 1.27 -11.45
C ALA A 137 2.07 0.94 -10.00
N PHE A 138 1.20 1.22 -9.03
CA PHE A 138 1.37 0.80 -7.65
C PHE A 138 1.48 -0.71 -7.53
N ASN A 139 0.59 -1.49 -8.14
CA ASN A 139 0.66 -2.95 -8.06
C ASN A 139 1.97 -3.51 -8.64
N ALA A 140 2.50 -2.93 -9.73
CA ALA A 140 3.81 -3.30 -10.26
C ALA A 140 4.94 -2.99 -9.25
N CYS A 141 4.95 -1.76 -8.72
CA CYS A 141 5.97 -1.28 -7.77
C CYS A 141 5.92 -2.04 -6.43
N LEU A 142 4.71 -2.26 -5.91
CA LEU A 142 4.41 -3.05 -4.72
C LEU A 142 4.91 -4.49 -4.88
N GLY A 143 4.53 -5.14 -5.99
CA GLY A 143 4.89 -6.52 -6.28
C GLY A 143 6.41 -6.71 -6.34
N LEU A 144 7.09 -5.86 -7.11
CA LEU A 144 8.55 -5.83 -7.18
C LEU A 144 9.18 -5.53 -5.82
N GLY A 145 8.63 -4.53 -5.11
CA GLY A 145 9.10 -4.10 -3.79
C GLY A 145 9.11 -5.24 -2.77
N LEU A 146 8.02 -6.00 -2.70
CA LEU A 146 7.88 -7.15 -1.79
C LEU A 146 8.84 -8.29 -2.12
N VAL A 147 9.06 -8.59 -3.40
CA VAL A 147 10.06 -9.58 -3.83
C VAL A 147 11.47 -9.14 -3.43
N LEU A 148 11.83 -7.88 -3.69
CA LEU A 148 13.14 -7.35 -3.32
C LEU A 148 13.34 -7.29 -1.80
N LEU A 149 12.31 -6.96 -1.03
CA LEU A 149 12.34 -7.02 0.43
C LEU A 149 12.59 -8.45 0.94
N ALA A 150 11.93 -9.45 0.34
CA ALA A 150 12.15 -10.86 0.66
C ALA A 150 13.57 -11.34 0.37
N LEU A 151 14.15 -10.90 -0.76
CA LEU A 151 15.51 -11.23 -1.16
C LEU A 151 16.55 -10.48 -0.30
N GLY A 152 16.29 -9.22 0.03
CA GLY A 152 17.20 -8.37 0.80
C GLY A 152 17.21 -8.62 2.30
N SER A 153 16.33 -9.48 2.83
CA SER A 153 16.14 -9.75 4.26
C SER A 153 16.75 -11.07 4.75
N GLN A 154 17.66 -11.67 3.99
CA GLN A 154 18.42 -12.87 4.39
C GLN A 154 19.06 -12.68 5.79
N GLY A 155 18.86 -13.64 6.69
CA GLY A 155 19.38 -13.59 8.07
C GLY A 155 18.64 -12.62 9.01
N ARG A 156 17.80 -11.71 8.49
CA ARG A 156 17.01 -10.74 9.29
C ARG A 156 15.58 -11.22 9.54
N TRP A 157 14.95 -11.80 8.50
CA TRP A 157 13.57 -12.29 8.58
C TRP A 157 13.52 -13.80 8.72
N PRO A 158 12.55 -14.34 9.49
CA PRO A 158 12.28 -15.78 9.48
C PRO A 158 11.85 -16.22 8.07
N ALA A 159 12.17 -17.46 7.70
CA ALA A 159 11.95 -17.98 6.35
C ALA A 159 10.50 -17.84 5.86
N TRP A 160 9.52 -18.04 6.75
CA TRP A 160 8.11 -17.91 6.41
C TRP A 160 7.71 -16.49 6.02
N LEU A 161 8.29 -15.45 6.65
CA LEU A 161 7.99 -14.05 6.33
C LEU A 161 8.58 -13.68 4.99
N ARG A 162 9.81 -14.15 4.71
CA ARG A 162 10.43 -13.99 3.39
C ARG A 162 9.63 -14.65 2.29
N ALA A 163 9.26 -15.92 2.49
CA ALA A 163 8.44 -16.65 1.53
C ALA A 163 7.08 -15.96 1.34
N GLY A 164 6.41 -15.57 2.43
CA GLY A 164 5.15 -14.83 2.40
C GLY A 164 5.26 -13.52 1.61
N SER A 165 6.30 -12.71 1.86
CA SER A 165 6.54 -11.47 1.10
C SER A 165 6.82 -11.74 -0.38
N ALA A 166 7.61 -12.76 -0.71
CA ALA A 166 7.88 -13.12 -2.10
C ALA A 166 6.61 -13.59 -2.82
N VAL A 167 5.81 -14.45 -2.20
CA VAL A 167 4.54 -14.94 -2.77
C VAL A 167 3.55 -13.78 -2.92
N ALA A 168 3.42 -12.91 -1.91
CA ALA A 168 2.62 -11.70 -1.99
C ALA A 168 3.03 -10.86 -3.20
N GLY A 169 4.33 -10.57 -3.33
CA GLY A 169 4.85 -9.79 -4.43
C GLY A 169 4.60 -10.42 -5.81
N LEU A 170 4.86 -11.72 -5.95
CA LEU A 170 4.64 -12.45 -7.20
C LEU A 170 3.16 -12.50 -7.61
N LEU A 171 2.24 -12.57 -6.66
CA LEU A 171 0.80 -12.51 -6.94
C LEU A 171 0.33 -11.08 -7.25
N THR A 172 0.97 -10.05 -6.70
CA THR A 172 0.62 -8.65 -6.99
C THR A 172 1.12 -8.19 -8.35
N VAL A 173 2.29 -8.62 -8.84
CA VAL A 173 2.84 -8.14 -10.13
C VAL A 173 1.83 -8.26 -11.29
N PRO A 174 1.14 -9.40 -11.50
CA PRO A 174 0.14 -9.52 -12.55
C PRO A 174 -1.06 -8.59 -12.41
N VAL A 175 -1.38 -8.12 -11.19
CA VAL A 175 -2.45 -7.13 -10.95
C VAL A 175 -2.16 -5.82 -11.68
N ALA A 176 -0.89 -5.48 -11.94
CA ALA A 176 -0.55 -4.29 -12.74
C ALA A 176 -1.16 -4.30 -14.15
N LEU A 177 -1.60 -5.45 -14.66
CA LEU A 177 -2.31 -5.57 -15.92
C LEU A 177 -3.80 -5.21 -15.81
N GLN A 178 -4.30 -4.84 -14.63
CA GLN A 178 -5.71 -4.50 -14.40
C GLN A 178 -6.19 -3.30 -15.24
N PHE A 179 -5.28 -2.41 -15.61
CA PHE A 179 -5.56 -1.34 -16.58
C PHE A 179 -6.08 -1.90 -17.92
N PHE A 180 -5.63 -3.08 -18.31
CA PHE A 180 -5.99 -3.73 -19.58
C PHE A 180 -6.97 -4.88 -19.41
N SER A 181 -7.02 -5.51 -18.23
CA SER A 181 -7.78 -6.73 -18.00
C SER A 181 -8.47 -6.76 -16.63
N PRO A 182 -9.80 -6.86 -16.60
CA PRO A 182 -10.56 -6.96 -15.34
C PRO A 182 -10.19 -8.20 -14.54
N ARG A 183 -9.79 -9.28 -15.23
CA ARG A 183 -9.35 -10.53 -14.59
C ARG A 183 -8.05 -10.38 -13.81
N ALA A 184 -7.18 -9.47 -14.23
CA ALA A 184 -5.98 -9.15 -13.47
C ALA A 184 -6.34 -8.44 -12.15
N ALA A 185 -7.39 -7.62 -12.15
CA ALA A 185 -7.92 -6.98 -10.93
C ALA A 185 -8.48 -8.01 -9.94
N ASP A 186 -9.09 -9.10 -10.43
CA ASP A 186 -9.65 -10.15 -9.55
C ASP A 186 -8.58 -10.84 -8.68
N LEU A 187 -7.30 -10.81 -9.10
CA LEU A 187 -6.19 -11.32 -8.29
C LEU A 187 -6.00 -10.52 -6.99
N LEU A 188 -6.48 -9.26 -6.91
CA LEU A 188 -6.46 -8.47 -5.66
C LEU A 188 -7.26 -9.13 -4.54
N LEU A 189 -8.27 -9.95 -4.86
CA LEU A 189 -9.02 -10.70 -3.84
C LEU A 189 -8.12 -11.60 -3.00
N VAL A 190 -6.99 -12.04 -3.57
CA VAL A 190 -5.99 -12.87 -2.90
C VAL A 190 -4.74 -12.06 -2.55
N ALA A 191 -4.20 -11.31 -3.52
CA ALA A 191 -2.98 -10.54 -3.34
C ALA A 191 -3.14 -9.44 -2.28
N GLY A 192 -4.28 -8.74 -2.28
CA GLY A 192 -4.62 -7.65 -1.36
C GLY A 192 -4.49 -8.05 0.12
N PRO A 193 -5.28 -9.01 0.60
CA PRO A 193 -5.18 -9.51 1.97
C PRO A 193 -3.78 -10.03 2.32
N LEU A 194 -3.10 -10.66 1.37
CA LEU A 194 -1.79 -11.27 1.61
C LEU A 194 -0.70 -10.21 1.84
N TRP A 195 -0.60 -9.19 0.99
CA TRP A 195 0.41 -8.14 1.20
C TRP A 195 0.08 -7.28 2.42
N LEU A 196 -1.20 -7.01 2.71
CA LEU A 196 -1.61 -6.30 3.93
C LEU A 196 -1.21 -7.09 5.20
N ALA A 197 -1.34 -8.41 5.18
CA ALA A 197 -0.90 -9.26 6.29
C ALA A 197 0.63 -9.19 6.48
N VAL A 198 1.40 -9.20 5.39
CA VAL A 198 2.85 -8.99 5.44
C VAL A 198 3.19 -7.65 6.07
N VAL A 199 2.56 -6.56 5.62
CA VAL A 199 2.77 -5.23 6.19
C VAL A 199 2.42 -5.20 7.68
N ALA A 200 1.28 -5.75 8.07
CA ALA A 200 0.86 -5.79 9.47
C ALA A 200 1.88 -6.53 10.35
N VAL A 201 2.40 -7.67 9.88
CA VAL A 201 3.47 -8.41 10.57
C VAL A 201 4.72 -7.57 10.69
N LEU A 202 5.16 -6.90 9.61
CA LEU A 202 6.33 -6.02 9.63
C LEU A 202 6.13 -4.88 10.62
N SER A 203 4.97 -4.24 10.62
CA SER A 203 4.63 -3.16 11.55
C SER A 203 4.69 -3.61 13.01
N VAL A 204 4.10 -4.77 13.34
CA VAL A 204 4.17 -5.36 14.70
C VAL A 204 5.62 -5.70 15.08
N ARG A 205 6.41 -6.22 14.15
CA ARG A 205 7.84 -6.48 14.38
C ARG A 205 8.61 -5.18 14.64
N THR A 206 8.34 -4.11 13.88
CA THR A 206 8.92 -2.78 14.10
C THR A 206 8.62 -2.27 15.51
N VAL A 207 7.37 -2.38 15.98
CA VAL A 207 7.01 -1.99 17.36
C VAL A 207 7.78 -2.80 18.40
N ARG A 208 7.89 -4.12 18.20
CA ARG A 208 8.46 -5.04 19.21
C ARG A 208 9.98 -5.07 19.23
N ARG A 209 10.63 -4.88 18.08
CA ARG A 209 12.05 -5.19 17.88
C ARG A 209 12.82 -4.08 17.15
N GLY A 210 12.16 -2.99 16.78
CA GLY A 210 12.75 -1.86 16.07
C GLY A 210 12.86 -2.05 14.55
N PRO A 211 13.08 -0.96 13.80
CA PRO A 211 13.09 -0.97 12.33
C PRO A 211 14.29 -1.68 11.71
N ALA A 212 15.36 -1.96 12.46
CA ALA A 212 16.52 -2.70 11.97
C ALA A 212 16.32 -4.22 11.96
N SER A 213 15.29 -4.71 12.66
CA SER A 213 14.96 -6.14 12.78
C SER A 213 13.59 -6.49 12.18
N ALA A 214 12.78 -5.45 11.89
CA ALA A 214 11.52 -5.54 11.18
C ALA A 214 11.69 -6.32 9.91
#